data_AF-A0A2X1Q574-F1
#
_entry.id   AF-A0A2X1Q574-F1
#
_cell.length_a   1.000
_cell.length_b   1.000
_cell.length_c   1.000
_cell.angle_alpha   90.00
_cell.angle_beta   90.00
_cell.angle_gamma   90.00
#
_symmetry.space_group_name_H-M   'P 1'
#
loop_
_entity.id
_entity.type
_entity.pdbx_description
1 polymer ?
#
loop_
_entity_poly.entity_id
_entity_poly.type
_entity_poly.pdbx_seq_one_letter_code
_entity_poly.pdbx_strand_id
1 'polypeptide(L)'
;MVVNDLQTLKETKFPELSWKVDDKKGSAELMEDVIEGKLDYTIADSVAISLFQRVHPELAVALDITDEQPVTWFSPLDGDNTLSAALLDFFTK
;
A
#
# COMPACT_ATOMS: atom_id res chain seq x y z
N MET A 1 -3.34 -0.36 -8.85
CA MET A 1 -1.86 -0.51 -8.88
C MET A 1 -1.33 0.89 -8.75
N VAL A 2 -0.53 1.19 -7.73
CA VAL A 2 -0.19 2.55 -7.26
C VAL A 2 0.15 3.54 -8.39
N VAL A 3 0.85 3.09 -9.44
CA VAL A 3 1.18 3.94 -10.60
C VAL A 3 -0.08 4.48 -11.33
N ASN A 4 -1.13 3.67 -11.47
CA ASN A 4 -2.40 4.11 -12.06
C ASN A 4 -3.12 5.12 -11.17
N ASP A 5 -2.99 4.97 -9.85
CA ASP A 5 -3.60 5.88 -8.87
C ASP A 5 -2.88 7.24 -8.91
N LEU A 6 -1.55 7.24 -9.01
CA LEU A 6 -0.73 8.44 -9.25
C LEU A 6 -1.05 9.12 -10.58
N GLN A 7 -1.26 8.34 -11.63
CA GLN A 7 -1.66 8.88 -12.93
C GLN A 7 -3.03 9.56 -12.85
N THR A 8 -3.99 8.92 -12.19
CA THR A 8 -5.31 9.51 -11.95
C THR A 8 -5.23 10.81 -11.14
N LEU A 9 -4.41 10.83 -10.09
CA LEU A 9 -4.19 12.03 -9.27
C LEU A 9 -3.56 13.17 -10.07
N LYS A 10 -2.62 12.85 -10.96
CA LYS A 10 -2.00 13.82 -11.86
C LYS A 10 -3.02 14.46 -12.80
N GLU A 11 -3.87 13.64 -13.42
CA GLU A 11 -4.87 14.10 -14.40
C GLU A 11 -6.00 14.90 -13.74
N THR A 12 -6.35 14.60 -12.48
CA THR A 12 -7.54 15.16 -11.83
C THR A 12 -7.26 16.31 -10.87
N LYS A 13 -6.14 16.30 -10.13
CA LYS A 13 -5.92 17.23 -9.00
C LYS A 13 -4.55 17.90 -9.01
N PHE A 14 -3.50 17.20 -9.43
CA PHE A 14 -2.11 17.67 -9.28
C PHE A 14 -1.34 17.54 -10.60
N PRO A 15 -1.55 18.45 -11.58
CA PRO A 15 -0.93 18.35 -12.91
C PRO A 15 0.60 18.38 -12.88
N GLU A 16 1.20 19.02 -11.88
CA GLU A 16 2.65 19.09 -11.65
C GLU A 16 3.22 17.83 -10.98
N LEU A 17 2.39 16.84 -10.64
CA LEU A 17 2.84 15.59 -10.03
C LEU A 17 3.79 14.85 -10.98
N SER A 18 4.97 14.53 -10.46
CA SER A 18 5.98 13.75 -11.13
C SER A 18 6.53 12.69 -10.17
N TRP A 19 6.80 11.51 -10.71
CA TRP A 19 7.40 10.41 -9.98
C TRP A 19 8.32 9.65 -10.92
N LYS A 20 9.21 8.85 -10.35
CA LYS A 20 10.08 7.94 -11.09
C LYS A 20 9.91 6.55 -10.53
N VAL A 21 9.82 5.57 -11.41
CA VAL A 21 9.88 4.14 -11.06
C VAL A 21 11.31 3.68 -11.29
N ASP A 22 11.89 3.02 -10.29
CA ASP A 22 13.20 2.38 -10.39
C ASP A 22 13.02 0.87 -10.31
N ASP A 23 13.17 0.19 -11.45
CA ASP A 23 12.97 -1.25 -11.55
C ASP A 23 14.06 -2.07 -10.84
N LYS A 24 15.13 -1.42 -10.36
CA LYS A 24 16.26 -2.08 -9.70
C LYS A 24 16.21 -1.99 -8.18
N LYS A 25 15.41 -1.07 -7.64
CA LYS A 25 15.34 -0.81 -6.20
C LYS A 25 14.03 -1.30 -5.61
N GLY A 26 14.14 -2.04 -4.50
CA GLY A 26 12.98 -2.42 -3.69
C GLY A 26 12.52 -1.31 -2.76
N SER A 27 11.34 -1.45 -2.16
CA SER A 27 10.78 -0.47 -1.22
C SER A 27 11.69 -0.18 -0.03
N ALA A 28 12.43 -1.19 0.45
CA ALA A 28 13.39 -1.03 1.55
C ALA A 28 14.51 -0.06 1.19
N GLU A 29 15.16 -0.25 0.03
CA GLU A 29 16.25 0.62 -0.44
C GLU A 29 15.77 2.05 -0.69
N LEU A 30 14.54 2.21 -1.21
CA LEU A 30 13.97 3.54 -1.40
C LEU A 30 13.64 4.24 -0.08
N MET A 31 13.23 3.52 0.97
CA MET A 31 13.02 4.08 2.30
C MET A 31 14.35 4.46 2.97
N GLU A 32 15.40 3.66 2.81
CA GLU A 32 16.76 4.02 3.25
C GLU A 32 17.25 5.29 2.57
N ASP A 33 17.06 5.43 1.25
CA ASP A 33 17.44 6.64 0.53
C ASP A 33 16.67 7.89 1.02
N VAL A 34 15.43 7.74 1.51
CA VAL A 34 14.69 8.84 2.16
C VAL A 34 15.29 9.20 3.51
N ILE A 35 15.59 8.19 4.34
CA ILE A 35 16.23 8.39 5.66
C ILE A 35 17.60 9.10 5.51
N GLU A 36 18.35 8.74 4.47
CA GLU A 36 19.64 9.35 4.15
C GLU A 36 19.52 10.73 3.45
N GLY A 37 18.30 11.18 3.15
CA GLY A 37 18.04 12.46 2.50
C GLY A 37 18.41 12.53 1.01
N LYS A 38 18.59 11.37 0.35
CA LYS A 38 18.81 11.27 -1.11
C LYS A 38 17.50 11.39 -1.89
N LEU A 39 16.38 11.01 -1.25
CA LEU A 39 15.03 11.14 -1.78
C LEU A 39 14.19 11.96 -0.81
N ASP A 40 13.39 12.88 -1.32
CA ASP A 40 12.45 13.64 -0.47
C ASP A 40 11.29 12.74 0.00
N TYR A 41 10.80 11.88 -0.89
CA TYR A 41 9.66 10.99 -0.65
C TYR A 41 9.80 9.67 -1.41
N THR A 42 9.22 8.62 -0.84
CA THR A 42 9.02 7.32 -1.50
C THR A 42 7.62 6.80 -1.23
N ILE A 43 7.21 5.78 -1.98
CA ILE A 43 5.96 5.06 -1.78
C ILE A 43 6.30 3.60 -1.46
N ALA A 44 5.74 3.10 -0.37
CA ALA A 44 5.94 1.73 0.10
C ALA A 44 4.64 1.18 0.69
N ASP A 45 4.57 -0.15 0.81
CA ASP A 45 3.46 -0.83 1.47
C ASP A 45 3.41 -0.52 2.97
N SER A 46 2.21 -0.46 3.53
CA SER A 46 1.98 -0.08 4.93
C SER A 46 2.66 -1.04 5.91
N VAL A 47 2.75 -2.34 5.57
CA VAL A 47 3.43 -3.34 6.39
C VAL A 47 4.94 -3.07 6.42
N ALA A 48 5.53 -2.76 5.26
CA ALA A 48 6.95 -2.47 5.15
C ALA A 48 7.33 -1.19 5.93
N ILE A 49 6.52 -0.14 5.80
CA ILE A 49 6.69 1.11 6.54
C ILE A 49 6.65 0.86 8.05
N SER A 50 5.63 0.12 8.52
CA SER A 50 5.44 -0.18 9.94
C SER A 50 6.61 -0.97 10.54
N LEU A 51 7.28 -1.80 9.74
CA LEU A 51 8.49 -2.50 10.17
C LEU A 51 9.68 -1.56 10.27
N PHE A 52 9.89 -0.71 9.26
CA PHE A 52 11.01 0.25 9.22
C PHE A 52 10.92 1.29 10.34
N GLN A 53 9.73 1.81 10.64
CA GLN A 53 9.50 2.80 11.70
C GLN A 53 9.93 2.34 13.09
N ARG A 54 10.00 1.03 13.33
CA ARG A 54 10.50 0.49 14.62
C ARG A 54 11.98 0.77 14.84
N VAL A 55 12.74 0.91 13.75
CA VAL A 55 14.18 1.15 13.75
C VAL A 55 14.51 2.59 13.36
N HIS A 56 13.67 3.20 12.50
CA HIS A 56 13.81 4.54 11.95
C HIS A 56 12.57 5.39 12.28
N PRO A 57 12.39 5.85 13.54
CA PRO A 57 11.22 6.64 13.94
C PRO A 57 11.11 7.99 13.22
N GLU A 58 12.19 8.46 12.59
CA GLU A 58 12.22 9.64 11.72
C GLU A 58 11.48 9.45 10.38
N LEU A 59 11.26 8.20 9.97
CA LEU A 59 10.49 7.88 8.76
C LEU A 59 8.99 8.10 9.03
N ALA A 60 8.46 9.22 8.57
CA ALA A 60 7.06 9.59 8.77
C ALA A 60 6.18 9.28 7.54
N VAL A 61 4.94 8.85 7.78
CA VAL A 61 3.92 8.74 6.72
C VAL A 61 3.31 10.12 6.48
N ALA A 62 3.39 10.60 5.23
CA ALA A 62 2.83 11.88 4.85
C ALA A 62 1.38 11.78 4.36
N LEU A 63 1.06 10.75 3.58
CA LEU A 63 -0.24 10.58 2.93
C LEU A 63 -0.47 9.12 2.53
N ASP A 64 -1.70 8.63 2.70
CA ASP A 64 -2.18 7.40 2.09
C ASP A 64 -2.63 7.66 0.65
N ILE A 65 -2.04 6.94 -0.31
CA ILE A 65 -2.27 7.17 -1.75
C ILE A 65 -3.51 6.41 -2.27
N THR A 66 -3.86 5.31 -1.60
CA THR A 66 -4.99 4.48 -1.94
C THR A 66 -5.82 4.23 -0.69
N ASP A 67 -7.14 4.16 -0.85
CA ASP A 67 -8.01 3.70 0.23
C ASP A 67 -7.65 2.26 0.64
N GLU A 68 -7.85 1.93 1.91
CA GLU A 68 -7.68 0.56 2.40
C GLU A 68 -8.57 -0.40 1.60
N GLN A 69 -7.95 -1.37 0.95
CA GLN A 69 -8.67 -2.38 0.20
C GLN A 69 -9.12 -3.50 1.15
N PRO A 70 -10.42 -3.83 1.21
CA PRO A 70 -10.89 -4.92 2.06
C PRO A 70 -10.32 -6.24 1.57
N VAL A 71 -9.64 -6.97 2.46
CA VAL A 71 -9.20 -8.34 2.20
C VAL A 71 -10.40 -9.28 2.40
N THR A 72 -10.86 -9.88 1.31
CA THR A 72 -11.96 -10.84 1.31
C THR A 72 -11.47 -12.22 0.93
N TRP A 73 -11.95 -13.23 1.64
CA TRP A 73 -11.76 -14.63 1.30
C TRP A 73 -12.85 -15.09 0.33
N PHE A 74 -12.45 -15.79 -0.73
CA PHE A 74 -13.38 -16.42 -1.67
C PHE A 74 -13.52 -17.91 -1.35
N SER A 75 -14.74 -18.42 -1.37
CA SER A 75 -15.06 -19.85 -1.31
C SER A 75 -15.57 -20.35 -2.67
N PRO A 76 -15.46 -21.65 -2.97
CA PRO A 76 -16.10 -22.23 -4.14
C PRO A 76 -17.61 -21.96 -4.13
N LEU A 77 -18.16 -21.64 -5.31
CA LEU A 77 -19.60 -21.58 -5.49
C LEU A 77 -20.11 -23.02 -5.68
N ASP A 78 -20.68 -23.61 -4.63
CA ASP A 78 -21.30 -24.92 -4.68
C ASP A 78 -22.72 -24.89 -4.07
N GLY A 79 -23.38 -26.05 -4.02
CA GLY A 79 -24.70 -26.17 -3.40
C GLY A 79 -24.67 -26.20 -1.87
N ASP A 80 -23.49 -26.20 -1.25
CA ASP A 80 -23.30 -26.30 0.20
C ASP A 80 -22.71 -25.01 0.77
N ASN A 81 -23.61 -24.14 1.24
CA ASN A 81 -23.23 -22.83 1.78
C ASN A 81 -22.59 -22.90 3.19
N THR A 82 -22.31 -24.08 3.74
CA THR A 82 -21.80 -24.21 5.12
C THR A 82 -20.46 -23.49 5.33
N LEU A 83 -19.52 -23.60 4.39
CA LEU A 83 -18.22 -22.92 4.49
C LEU A 83 -18.35 -21.40 4.37
N SER A 84 -19.13 -20.94 3.40
CA SER A 84 -19.39 -19.52 3.17
C SER A 84 -20.07 -18.87 4.38
N ALA A 85 -21.03 -19.58 5.01
CA ALA A 85 -21.70 -19.14 6.22
C ALA A 85 -20.73 -19.07 7.42
N ALA A 86 -19.88 -20.10 7.61
CA ALA A 86 -18.89 -20.12 8.68
C ALA A 86 -17.85 -19.00 8.56
N LEU A 87 -17.41 -18.67 7.32
CA LEU A 87 -16.51 -17.54 7.07
C LEU A 87 -17.18 -16.20 7.40
N LEU A 88 -18.44 -16.01 6.99
CA LEU A 88 -19.19 -14.80 7.33
C LEU A 88 -19.33 -14.63 8.85
N ASP A 89 -19.68 -15.69 9.57
CA ASP A 89 -19.78 -15.69 11.04
C ASP A 89 -18.43 -15.40 11.72
N PHE A 90 -17.31 -15.86 11.15
CA PHE A 90 -15.97 -15.60 11.69
C PHE A 90 -15.57 -14.13 11.58
N PHE A 91 -15.85 -13.48 10.44
CA PHE A 91 -15.46 -12.08 10.20
C PHE A 91 -16.45 -11.04 10.74
N THR A 92 -17.66 -11.45 11.15
CA THR A 92 -18.69 -10.54 11.70
C THR A 92 -18.72 -10.50 13.23
N LYS A 93 -17.81 -11.21 13.90
CA LYS A 93 -17.56 -11.15 15.36
C LYS A 93 -16.29 -10.38 15.67
#